data_AF-A0A2M9J6A5-F1
#
_entry.id   AF-A0A2M9J6A5-F1
#
_cell.length_a   1.000
_cell.length_b   1.000
_cell.length_c   1.000
_cell.angle_alpha   90.00
_cell.angle_beta   90.00
_cell.angle_gamma   90.00
#
_symmetry.space_group_name_H-M   'P 1'
#
loop_
_entity.id
_entity.type
_entity.pdbx_description
1 polymer ?
#
loop_
_entity_poly.entity_id
_entity_poly.type
_entity_poly.pdbx_seq_one_letter_code
_entity_poly.pdbx_strand_id
1 'polypeptide(L)' 'MAPRKKPAPAPVKCPDCQTGQVLESFQVGGRKKRISDDRQEALCLTCLGTGEAPTD' A
#
# COMPACT_ATOMS: atom_id res chain seq x y z
N MET A 1 -33.18 9.82 -26.29
CA MET A 1 -31.80 10.19 -25.92
C MET A 1 -31.54 9.60 -24.52
N ALA A 2 -30.67 8.60 -24.38
CA ALA A 2 -30.37 8.01 -23.07
C ALA A 2 -29.49 8.96 -22.23
N PRO A 3 -29.71 9.08 -20.91
CA PRO A 3 -28.85 9.91 -20.07
C PRO A 3 -27.43 9.33 -20.04
N ARG A 4 -26.43 10.15 -20.38
CA ARG A 4 -25.03 9.76 -20.20
C ARG A 4 -24.74 9.71 -18.70
N LYS A 5 -24.35 8.52 -18.19
CA LYS A 5 -23.82 8.40 -16.82
C LYS A 5 -22.55 9.25 -16.72
N LYS A 6 -22.48 10.09 -15.68
CA LYS A 6 -21.25 10.81 -15.34
C LYS A 6 -20.18 9.78 -14.94
N PRO A 7 -18.91 9.99 -15.33
CA PRO A 7 -17.83 9.12 -14.86
C PRO A 7 -17.75 9.18 -13.34
N ALA A 8 -17.41 8.05 -12.72
CA ALA A 8 -17.10 8.00 -11.30
C ALA A 8 -15.91 8.93 -11.00
N PRO A 9 -15.88 9.59 -9.81
CA PRO A 9 -14.72 10.36 -9.40
C PRO A 9 -13.47 9.49 -9.36
N ALA A 10 -12.33 10.10 -9.68
CA ALA A 10 -11.05 9.40 -9.64
C ALA A 10 -10.75 8.96 -8.19
N PRO A 11 -10.22 7.74 -8.00
CA PRO A 11 -9.86 7.25 -6.69
C PRO A 11 -8.77 8.12 -6.07
N VAL A 12 -8.95 8.43 -4.78
CA VAL A 12 -7.99 9.23 -4.00
C VAL A 12 -6.78 8.35 -3.71
N LYS A 13 -5.57 8.92 -3.73
CA LYS A 13 -4.34 8.18 -3.42
C LYS A 13 -4.27 7.82 -1.93
N CYS A 14 -3.67 6.68 -1.61
CA CYS A 14 -3.41 6.29 -0.22
C CYS A 14 -2.46 7.29 0.45
N PRO A 15 -2.74 7.73 1.70
CA PRO A 15 -1.89 8.69 2.40
C PRO A 15 -0.51 8.13 2.80
N ASP A 16 -0.41 6.82 3.01
CA ASP A 16 0.79 6.17 3.58
C ASP A 16 1.72 5.56 2.52
N CYS A 17 1.23 5.33 1.30
CA CYS A 17 1.98 4.65 0.25
C CYS A 17 1.54 5.10 -1.15
N GLN A 18 2.47 5.09 -2.11
CA GLN A 18 2.21 5.54 -3.48
C GLN A 18 1.75 4.41 -4.40
N THR A 19 2.26 3.20 -4.19
CA THR A 19 2.10 2.05 -5.09
C THR A 19 1.39 0.87 -4.42
N GLY A 20 0.85 1.06 -3.21
CA GLY A 20 0.29 -0.03 -2.40
C GLY A 20 1.33 -0.83 -1.61
N GLN A 21 2.59 -0.42 -1.63
CA GLN A 21 3.66 -1.07 -0.87
C GLN A 21 4.48 -0.05 -0.07
N VAL A 22 5.09 -0.51 1.02
CA VAL A 22 5.97 0.26 1.90
C VAL A 22 7.29 -0.47 2.08
N LEU A 23 8.37 0.27 2.33
CA LEU A 23 9.68 -0.32 2.62
C LEU A 23 9.85 -0.52 4.13
N GLU A 24 9.91 -1.77 4.55
CA GLU A 24 10.01 -2.15 5.96
C GLU A 24 11.33 -2.86 6.28
N SER A 25 11.89 -2.56 7.44
CA SER A 25 13.05 -3.27 7.98
C SER A 25 12.63 -4.65 8.47
N PHE A 26 13.37 -5.68 8.07
CA PHE A 26 13.10 -7.06 8.47
C PHE A 26 14.25 -7.65 9.26
N GLN A 27 13.95 -8.70 10.03
CA GLN A 27 14.94 -9.40 10.83
C GLN A 27 15.33 -10.74 10.18
N VAL A 28 16.63 -11.03 10.18
CA VAL A 28 17.21 -12.27 9.64
C VAL A 28 17.92 -13.07 10.73
N GLY A 29 18.11 -14.37 10.49
CA GLY A 29 18.79 -15.28 11.41
C GLY A 29 17.84 -16.17 12.22
N GLY A 30 18.34 -17.33 12.65
CA GLY A 30 17.56 -18.37 13.33
C GLY A 30 17.30 -18.07 14.81
N ARG A 31 18.24 -18.47 15.70
CA ARG A 31 18.07 -18.31 17.17
C ARG A 31 18.31 -16.89 17.68
N LYS A 32 19.20 -16.15 17.04
CA LYS A 32 19.43 -14.72 17.31
C LYS A 32 19.09 -13.95 16.06
N LYS A 33 17.99 -13.21 16.12
CA LYS A 33 17.56 -12.34 15.05
C LYS A 33 18.38 -11.05 15.06
N ARG A 34 18.71 -10.55 13.88
CA ARG A 34 19.36 -9.25 13.67
C ARG A 34 18.57 -8.50 12.61
N ILE A 35 18.45 -7.17 12.77
CA ILE A 35 17.84 -6.33 11.76
C ILE A 35 18.74 -6.34 10.52
N SER A 36 18.15 -6.54 9.33
CA SER A 36 18.86 -6.46 8.06
C SER A 36 19.18 -5.01 7.74
N ASP A 37 20.33 -4.77 7.09
CA ASP A 37 20.67 -3.45 6.55
C ASP A 37 19.78 -3.10 5.34
N ASP A 38 19.28 -4.13 4.65
CA ASP A 38 18.31 -3.99 3.55
C ASP A 38 16.88 -3.77 4.06
N ARG A 39 16.04 -3.22 3.17
CA ARG A 39 14.59 -3.11 3.39
C ARG A 39 13.84 -4.02 2.44
N GLN A 40 12.73 -4.58 2.93
CA GLN A 40 11.83 -5.40 2.14
C GLN A 40 10.59 -4.59 1.77
N GLU A 41 10.11 -4.76 0.55
CA GLU A 41 8.78 -4.28 0.19
C GLU A 41 7.72 -5.11 0.91
N ALA A 42 6.83 -4.42 1.62
CA ALA A 42 5.73 -4.99 2.37
C ALA A 42 4.41 -4.38 1.89
N LEU A 43 3.33 -5.14 2.05
CA LEU A 43 1.99 -4.70 1.71
C LEU A 43 1.61 -3.48 2.56
N CYS A 44 1.14 -2.41 1.93
CA CYS A 44 0.61 -1.25 2.63
C CYS A 44 -0.74 -1.60 3.25
N LEU A 45 -0.77 -1.74 4.58
CA LEU A 45 -1.96 -2.21 5.29
C LEU A 45 -3.10 -1.19 5.32
N THR A 46 -2.81 0.09 5.12
CA THR A 46 -3.83 1.15 5.04
C THR A 46 -4.74 0.99 3.83
N CYS A 47 -4.17 0.63 2.68
CA CYS A 47 -4.93 0.46 1.42
C CYS A 47 -5.01 -0.98 0.94
N LEU A 48 -4.47 -1.93 1.71
CA LEU A 48 -4.42 -3.34 1.36
C LEU A 48 -3.80 -3.61 -0.02
N GLY A 49 -2.83 -2.80 -0.42
CA GLY A 49 -2.11 -2.97 -1.70
C GLY A 49 -2.72 -2.27 -2.91
N THR A 50 -3.86 -1.57 -2.78
CA THR A 50 -4.50 -0.89 -3.92
C THR A 50 -3.76 0.39 -4.33
N GLY A 51 -3.06 1.03 -3.40
CA GLY A 51 -2.50 2.37 -3.59
C GLY A 51 -3.56 3.50 -3.55
N GLU A 52 -4.82 3.13 -3.31
CA GLU A 52 -5.95 4.05 -3.21
C GLU A 52 -6.36 4.21 -1.74
N ALA A 53 -6.94 5.35 -1.38
CA ALA A 53 -7.42 5.59 -0.04
C ALA A 53 -8.57 4.61 0.28
N PRO A 54 -8.58 3.99 1.48
CA PRO A 54 -9.70 3.17 1.90
C PRO A 54 -10.97 4.02 1.91
N THR A 55 -12.02 3.53 1.26
CA THR A 55 -13.37 4.06 1.41
C THR A 55 -13.93 3.50 2.71
N ASP A 56 -14.29 4.38 3.64
CA ASP A 56 -14.92 4.04 4.93
C ASP A 56 -16.13 3.08 4.76
#